data_AF-A0A3D1IJY6-F1
#
_entry.id   AF-A0A3D1IJY6-F1
#
_cell.length_a   1.000
_cell.length_b   1.000
_cell.length_c   1.000
_cell.angle_alpha   90.00
_cell.angle_beta   90.00
_cell.angle_gamma   90.00
#
_symmetry.space_group_name_H-M   'P 1'
#
loop_
_entity.id
_entity.type
_entity.pdbx_description
1 polymer ?
#
loop_
_entity_poly.entity_id
_entity_poly.type
_entity_poly.pdbx_seq_one_letter_code
_entity_poly.pdbx_strand_id
1 'polypeptide(L)'
;MGPQGLPLVNPPWGRITAIDLNSGEHIWMVPNGDTPDCVKNHPALQGIDIPPTGKAERGGILVTKTLVFAGEGSGLFAAPRETGGPMFRAYDKQSGDVIAEFELPANQSGLPMTYMVDGTQYIVVAVSARDHPSELVALAVQ
;
A
#
# COMPACT_ATOMS: atom_id res chain seq x y z
N MET A 1 -2.31 -13.45 15.62
CA MET A 1 -0.85 -13.74 15.73
C MET A 1 -0.67 -15.22 16.00
N GLY A 2 0.34 -15.83 15.38
CA GLY A 2 0.76 -17.20 15.62
C GLY A 2 1.88 -17.29 16.68
N PRO A 3 2.48 -18.48 16.84
CA PRO A 3 3.66 -18.67 17.70
C PRO A 3 4.77 -17.68 17.35
N GLN A 4 5.53 -17.24 18.36
CA GLN A 4 6.63 -16.27 18.22
C GLN A 4 6.24 -14.87 17.73
N GLY A 5 4.94 -14.55 17.60
CA GLY A 5 4.53 -13.23 17.11
C GLY A 5 4.66 -13.07 15.59
N LEU A 6 4.72 -14.18 14.85
CA LEU A 6 4.60 -14.17 13.40
C LEU A 6 3.12 -14.30 12.96
N PRO A 7 2.73 -13.83 11.76
CA PRO A 7 1.39 -14.06 11.24
C PRO A 7 1.10 -15.56 11.11
N LEU A 8 -0.12 -15.96 11.48
CA LEU A 8 -0.53 -17.38 11.47
C LEU A 8 -0.89 -17.87 10.06
N VAL A 9 -1.33 -16.96 9.19
CA VAL A 9 -1.75 -17.25 7.82
C VAL A 9 -0.65 -16.89 6.83
N ASN A 10 -0.56 -17.65 5.74
CA ASN A 10 0.40 -17.36 4.68
C ASN A 10 0.11 -16.00 4.01
N PRO A 11 1.15 -15.28 3.57
CA PRO A 11 1.01 -14.06 2.79
C PRO A 11 0.42 -14.32 1.38
N PRO A 12 -0.07 -13.28 0.66
CA PRO A 12 0.02 -11.87 1.01
C PRO A 12 -0.99 -11.42 2.07
N TRP A 13 -0.55 -10.61 3.04
CA TRP A 13 -1.41 -10.06 4.10
C TRP A 13 -2.10 -8.76 3.72
N GLY A 14 -1.48 -8.02 2.80
CA GLY A 14 -2.09 -6.91 2.06
C GLY A 14 -1.93 -7.16 0.58
N ARG A 15 -2.98 -6.94 -0.21
CA ARG A 15 -2.95 -7.16 -1.65
C ARG A 15 -3.87 -6.23 -2.40
N ILE A 16 -3.54 -6.00 -3.66
CA ILE A 16 -4.43 -5.38 -4.64
C ILE A 16 -4.83 -6.48 -5.64
N THR A 17 -6.10 -6.53 -6.01
CA THR A 17 -6.63 -7.53 -6.94
C THR A 17 -7.48 -6.83 -7.98
N ALA A 18 -7.14 -7.00 -9.26
CA ALA A 18 -8.00 -6.60 -10.36
C ALA A 18 -8.94 -7.74 -10.72
N ILE A 19 -10.23 -7.42 -10.81
CA ILE A 19 -11.30 -8.37 -11.09
C ILE A 19 -12.04 -7.87 -12.32
N ASP A 20 -12.20 -8.72 -13.34
CA ASP A 20 -13.12 -8.45 -14.43
C ASP A 20 -14.56 -8.62 -13.92
N LEU A 21 -15.36 -7.56 -13.97
CA LEU A 21 -16.73 -7.59 -13.45
C LEU A 21 -17.73 -8.29 -14.39
N ASN A 22 -17.35 -8.59 -15.63
CA ASN A 22 -18.17 -9.36 -16.55
C ASN A 22 -18.04 -10.87 -16.30
N SER A 23 -16.80 -11.36 -16.08
CA SER A 23 -16.52 -12.79 -15.88
C SER A 23 -16.36 -13.20 -14.41
N GLY A 24 -16.02 -12.25 -13.54
CA GLY A 24 -15.62 -12.50 -12.15
C GLY A 24 -14.17 -12.99 -12.00
N GLU A 25 -13.39 -13.03 -13.08
CA GLU A 25 -12.02 -13.53 -13.04
C GLU A 25 -11.05 -12.52 -12.43
N HIS A 26 -10.06 -13.03 -11.70
CA HIS A 26 -8.92 -12.22 -11.26
C HIS A 26 -7.95 -12.06 -12.42
N ILE A 27 -7.81 -10.83 -12.92
CA ILE A 27 -6.88 -10.51 -14.00
C ILE A 27 -5.44 -10.56 -13.47
N TRP A 28 -5.23 -9.98 -12.28
CA TRP A 28 -3.97 -10.05 -11.54
C TRP A 28 -4.19 -9.84 -10.05
N MET A 29 -3.20 -10.25 -9.27
CA MET A 29 -3.14 -10.06 -7.83
C MET A 29 -1.69 -9.81 -7.43
N VAL A 30 -1.43 -8.71 -6.74
CA VAL A 30 -0.08 -8.35 -6.26
C VAL A 30 -0.09 -7.99 -4.77
N PRO A 31 0.98 -8.27 -4.03
CA PRO A 31 1.13 -7.78 -2.66
C PRO A 31 1.10 -6.24 -2.61
N ASN A 32 0.40 -5.67 -1.61
CA ASN A 32 0.41 -4.23 -1.35
C ASN A 32 1.52 -3.90 -0.34
N GLY A 33 2.71 -3.59 -0.86
CA GLY A 33 3.89 -3.25 -0.09
C GLY A 33 4.86 -4.40 0.13
N ASP A 34 6.05 -4.06 0.64
CA ASP A 34 7.08 -5.02 1.02
C ASP A 34 6.68 -5.76 2.32
N THR A 35 7.47 -6.75 2.69
CA THR A 35 7.34 -7.47 3.95
C THR A 35 7.54 -6.54 5.15
N PRO A 36 6.59 -6.50 6.12
CA PRO A 36 6.73 -5.71 7.35
C PRO A 36 8.05 -6.01 8.07
N ASP A 37 8.69 -4.98 8.64
CA ASP A 37 9.98 -5.10 9.30
C ASP A 37 9.98 -6.09 10.46
N CYS A 38 8.86 -6.17 11.19
CA CYS A 38 8.67 -7.12 12.29
C CYS A 38 8.71 -8.60 11.84
N VAL A 39 8.45 -8.87 10.55
CA VAL A 39 8.59 -10.19 9.92
C VAL A 39 9.97 -10.32 9.28
N LYS A 40 10.37 -9.35 8.46
CA LYS A 40 11.65 -9.36 7.72
C LYS A 40 12.85 -9.53 8.64
N ASN A 41 12.81 -8.91 9.82
CA ASN A 41 13.91 -8.92 10.81
C ASN A 41 13.70 -9.95 11.93
N HIS A 42 12.70 -10.82 11.84
CA HIS A 42 12.38 -11.76 12.90
C HIS A 42 13.49 -12.82 13.09
N PRO A 43 13.97 -13.09 14.32
CA PRO A 43 15.07 -14.04 14.56
C PRO A 43 14.85 -15.45 14.00
N ALA A 44 13.60 -15.94 14.04
CA ALA A 44 13.26 -17.26 13.51
C ALA A 44 13.29 -17.35 11.97
N LEU A 45 13.41 -16.21 11.27
CA LEU A 45 13.42 -16.12 9.81
C LEU A 45 14.79 -15.69 9.25
N GLN A 46 15.83 -15.65 10.08
CA GLN A 46 17.17 -15.28 9.65
C GLN A 46 17.70 -16.21 8.54
N GLY A 47 18.25 -15.60 7.48
CA GLY A 47 18.80 -16.33 6.33
C GLY A 47 17.77 -16.81 5.32
N ILE A 48 16.49 -16.48 5.51
CA ILE A 48 15.42 -16.75 4.54
C ILE A 48 15.22 -15.51 3.68
N ASP A 49 15.25 -15.68 2.36
CA ASP A 49 14.80 -14.63 1.44
C ASP A 49 13.28 -14.61 1.40
N ILE A 50 12.69 -13.49 1.79
CA ILE A 50 11.23 -13.34 1.94
C ILE A 50 10.76 -12.38 0.84
N PRO A 51 9.97 -12.85 -0.15
CA PRO A 51 9.43 -11.97 -1.18
C PRO A 51 8.42 -10.99 -0.57
N PRO A 52 7.99 -9.95 -1.30
CA PRO A 52 6.97 -9.03 -0.81
C PRO A 52 5.72 -9.77 -0.31
N THR A 53 5.42 -9.60 0.97
CA THR A 53 4.25 -10.24 1.61
C THR A 53 3.06 -9.29 1.72
N GLY A 54 3.25 -8.01 1.41
CA GLY A 54 2.25 -6.99 1.62
C GLY A 54 2.00 -6.71 3.10
N LYS A 55 1.41 -5.54 3.34
CA LYS A 55 1.16 -5.05 4.69
C LYS A 55 -0.30 -5.27 5.06
N ALA A 56 -0.54 -5.90 6.22
CA ALA A 56 -1.88 -6.21 6.75
C ALA A 56 -2.67 -4.96 7.19
N GLU A 57 -2.80 -3.95 6.33
CA GLU A 57 -3.44 -2.67 6.60
C GLU A 57 -4.45 -2.31 5.49
N ARG A 58 -5.26 -1.29 5.78
CA ARG A 58 -6.23 -0.63 4.93
C ARG A 58 -5.55 0.51 4.18
N GLY A 59 -4.84 0.15 3.12
CA GLY A 59 -4.41 1.10 2.10
C GLY A 59 -5.61 1.64 1.31
N GLY A 60 -5.69 2.96 1.15
CA GLY A 60 -6.65 3.61 0.28
C GLY A 60 -6.14 3.55 -1.16
N ILE A 61 -7.06 3.33 -2.10
CA ILE A 61 -6.73 3.21 -3.53
C ILE A 61 -7.43 4.28 -4.36
N LEU A 62 -6.79 4.70 -5.46
CA LEU A 62 -7.35 5.57 -6.48
C LEU A 62 -7.02 4.97 -7.86
N VAL A 63 -8.04 4.75 -8.68
CA VAL A 63 -7.86 4.25 -10.05
C VAL A 63 -7.97 5.42 -11.03
N THR A 64 -6.99 5.55 -11.92
CA THR A 64 -7.02 6.49 -13.04
C THR A 64 -7.19 5.73 -14.37
N LYS A 65 -7.08 6.43 -15.49
CA LYS A 65 -7.23 5.81 -16.81
C LYS A 65 -6.25 4.65 -17.02
N THR A 66 -5.00 4.79 -16.58
CA THR A 66 -3.92 3.83 -16.84
C THR A 66 -3.24 3.30 -15.59
N LEU A 67 -3.40 3.96 -14.43
CA LEU A 67 -2.69 3.60 -13.21
C LEU A 67 -3.64 3.33 -12.05
N VAL A 68 -3.16 2.57 -11.07
CA VAL A 68 -3.75 2.46 -9.75
C VAL A 68 -2.77 3.06 -8.75
N PHE A 69 -3.22 3.96 -7.89
CA PHE A 69 -2.44 4.50 -6.80
C PHE A 69 -2.88 3.87 -5.49
N ALA A 70 -1.94 3.46 -4.64
CA ALA A 70 -2.25 2.90 -3.33
C ALA A 70 -1.21 3.29 -2.29
N GLY A 71 -1.67 3.56 -1.07
CA GLY A 71 -0.79 3.64 0.10
C GLY A 71 -0.74 2.34 0.88
N GLU A 72 0.18 2.29 1.83
CA GLU A 72 0.31 1.14 2.74
C GLU A 72 -0.63 1.19 3.94
N GLY A 73 -1.41 2.27 4.09
CA GLY A 73 -2.36 2.47 5.19
C GLY A 73 -1.76 3.15 6.42
N SER A 74 -2.62 3.46 7.37
CA SER A 74 -2.34 4.31 8.54
C SER A 74 -1.46 3.65 9.60
N GLY A 75 -1.44 2.32 9.61
CA GLY A 75 -0.84 1.49 10.65
C GLY A 75 -1.62 1.45 11.97
N LEU A 76 -2.86 1.95 11.97
CA LEU A 76 -3.73 1.98 13.15
C LEU A 76 -4.61 0.74 13.31
N PHE A 77 -4.98 0.08 12.21
CA PHE A 77 -5.97 -1.02 12.25
C PHE A 77 -5.36 -2.41 12.26
N ALA A 78 -4.04 -2.49 12.22
CA ALA A 78 -3.39 -3.72 11.83
C ALA A 78 -2.81 -4.53 13.00
N ALA A 79 -2.64 -5.82 12.74
CA ALA A 79 -2.03 -6.78 13.66
C ALA A 79 -1.00 -7.63 12.88
N PRO A 80 0.29 -7.66 13.26
CA PRO A 80 0.89 -6.99 14.42
C PRO A 80 0.92 -5.45 14.31
N ARG A 81 1.06 -4.78 15.45
CA ARG A 81 1.45 -3.35 15.47
C ARG A 81 2.78 -3.24 14.70
N GLU A 82 3.00 -2.17 13.95
CA GLU A 82 4.15 -1.96 13.03
C GLU A 82 3.95 -2.44 11.57
N THR A 83 2.72 -2.47 11.08
CA THR A 83 2.44 -2.61 9.64
C THR A 83 1.69 -1.38 9.13
N GLY A 84 1.66 -1.22 7.82
CA GLY A 84 1.41 0.06 7.14
C GLY A 84 2.70 0.82 6.86
N GLY A 85 2.59 2.08 6.47
CA GLY A 85 3.77 2.90 6.18
C GLY A 85 3.50 4.10 5.31
N PRO A 86 4.52 4.96 5.16
CA PRO A 86 4.44 6.18 4.36
C PRO A 86 4.55 5.90 2.85
N MET A 87 4.85 4.67 2.43
CA MET A 87 5.03 4.41 1.01
C MET A 87 3.70 4.49 0.24
N PHE A 88 3.75 5.20 -0.87
CA PHE A 88 2.68 5.40 -1.83
C PHE A 88 3.16 4.97 -3.21
N ARG A 89 2.37 4.15 -3.91
CA ARG A 89 2.80 3.51 -5.15
C ARG A 89 1.83 3.77 -6.27
N ALA A 90 2.37 3.85 -7.48
CA ALA A 90 1.63 3.79 -8.73
C ALA A 90 1.88 2.44 -9.40
N TYR A 91 0.80 1.74 -9.72
CA TYR A 91 0.79 0.45 -10.38
C TYR A 91 0.25 0.59 -11.80
N ASP A 92 0.80 -0.16 -12.75
CA ASP A 92 0.14 -0.35 -14.05
C ASP A 92 -1.20 -1.06 -13.84
N LYS A 93 -2.27 -0.49 -14.38
CA LYS A 93 -3.63 -1.02 -14.16
C LYS A 93 -3.85 -2.38 -14.83
N GLN A 94 -3.13 -2.69 -15.91
CA GLN A 94 -3.33 -3.92 -16.68
C GLN A 94 -2.50 -5.08 -16.14
N SER A 95 -1.28 -4.85 -15.66
CA SER A 95 -0.40 -5.92 -15.14
C SER A 95 -0.32 -5.98 -13.62
N GLY A 96 -0.55 -4.86 -12.92
CA GLY A 96 -0.30 -4.74 -11.49
C GLY A 96 1.17 -4.49 -11.15
N ASP A 97 2.04 -4.24 -12.14
CA ASP A 97 3.45 -3.93 -11.89
C ASP A 97 3.60 -2.56 -11.22
N VAL A 98 4.54 -2.44 -10.28
CA VAL A 98 4.89 -1.15 -9.68
C VAL A 98 5.67 -0.33 -10.69
N ILE A 99 5.14 0.83 -11.08
CA ILE A 99 5.76 1.77 -12.03
C ILE A 99 6.50 2.89 -11.30
N ALA A 100 6.01 3.30 -10.13
CA ALA A 100 6.65 4.30 -9.30
C ALA A 100 6.33 4.11 -7.81
N GLU A 101 7.27 4.52 -6.97
CA GLU A 101 7.16 4.54 -5.52
C GLU A 101 7.54 5.93 -4.98
N PHE A 102 6.81 6.40 -3.97
CA PHE A 102 7.00 7.70 -3.35
C PHE A 102 6.81 7.56 -1.84
N GLU A 103 7.73 8.12 -1.06
CA GLU A 103 7.56 8.20 0.39
C GLU A 103 6.78 9.47 0.75
N LEU A 104 5.63 9.29 1.39
CA LEU A 104 4.85 10.40 1.96
C LEU A 104 5.50 10.87 3.28
N PRO A 105 5.28 12.13 3.69
CA PRO A 105 5.82 12.63 4.96
C PRO A 105 5.23 11.91 6.19
N ALA A 106 4.09 11.23 6.04
CA ALA A 106 3.51 10.34 7.04
C ALA A 106 2.62 9.27 6.39
N ASN A 107 2.10 8.36 7.20
CA ASN A 107 1.23 7.29 6.74
C ASN A 107 -0.07 7.84 6.11
N GLN A 108 -0.52 7.17 5.05
CA GLN A 108 -1.79 7.47 4.41
C GLN A 108 -2.96 7.20 5.38
N SER A 109 -3.70 8.24 5.73
CA SER A 109 -4.80 8.18 6.71
C SER A 109 -6.18 8.44 6.11
N GLY A 110 -6.24 8.99 4.90
CA GLY A 110 -7.48 9.17 4.12
C GLY A 110 -7.40 8.54 2.73
N LEU A 111 -8.53 8.53 2.01
CA LEU A 111 -8.56 8.03 0.63
C LEU A 111 -7.91 9.05 -0.33
N PRO A 112 -7.07 8.59 -1.27
CA PRO A 112 -6.54 9.47 -2.30
C PRO A 112 -7.64 9.95 -3.26
N MET A 113 -7.52 11.19 -3.72
CA MET A 113 -8.37 11.79 -4.75
C MET A 113 -7.52 12.45 -5.84
N THR A 114 -8.12 12.81 -6.98
CA THR A 114 -7.41 13.52 -8.05
C THR A 114 -8.26 14.62 -8.67
N TYR A 115 -7.61 15.67 -9.16
CA TYR A 115 -8.22 16.78 -9.89
C TYR A 115 -7.22 17.38 -10.90
N MET A 116 -7.69 18.30 -11.74
CA MET A 116 -6.89 19.03 -12.72
C MET A 116 -6.91 20.53 -12.42
N VAL A 117 -5.76 21.19 -12.52
CA VAL A 117 -5.64 22.67 -12.54
C VAL A 117 -4.62 23.05 -13.61
N ASP A 118 -5.00 23.98 -14.50
CA ASP A 118 -4.13 24.52 -15.55
C ASP A 118 -3.39 23.46 -16.37
N GLY A 119 -4.08 22.38 -16.73
CA GLY A 119 -3.54 21.27 -17.52
C GLY A 119 -2.66 20.29 -16.73
N THR A 120 -2.46 20.50 -15.43
CA THR A 120 -1.69 19.59 -14.56
C THR A 120 -2.63 18.74 -13.72
N GLN A 121 -2.40 17.43 -13.68
CA GLN A 121 -3.13 16.52 -12.81
C GLN A 121 -2.48 16.47 -11.43
N TYR A 122 -3.29 16.56 -10.39
CA TYR A 122 -2.85 16.41 -9.02
C TYR A 122 -3.50 15.19 -8.38
N ILE A 123 -2.74 14.46 -7.59
CA ILE A 123 -3.23 13.44 -6.67
C ILE A 123 -3.05 13.96 -5.26
N VAL A 124 -4.12 13.96 -4.47
CA VAL A 124 -4.11 14.43 -3.09
C VAL A 124 -4.42 13.29 -2.15
N VAL A 125 -3.61 13.18 -1.09
CA VAL A 125 -3.77 12.18 -0.04
C VAL A 125 -3.68 12.85 1.32
N ALA A 126 -4.58 12.49 2.23
CA ALA A 126 -4.48 12.88 3.63
C ALA A 126 -3.48 11.96 4.34
N VAL A 127 -2.55 12.56 5.07
CA VAL A 127 -1.51 11.85 5.81
C VAL A 127 -1.54 12.26 7.28
N SER A 128 -1.24 11.32 8.17
CA SER A 128 -1.12 11.58 9.61
C SER A 128 -0.46 10.40 10.31
N ALA A 129 0.24 10.65 11.42
CA ALA A 129 0.76 9.62 12.31
C ALA A 129 0.69 10.09 13.77
N ARG A 130 1.04 9.22 14.73
CA ARG A 130 1.07 9.58 16.16
C ARG A 130 1.92 10.84 16.42
N ASP A 131 3.04 10.95 15.73
CA ASP A 131 4.03 12.03 15.90
C ASP A 131 4.09 12.96 14.69
N HIS A 132 3.06 12.96 13.82
CA HIS A 132 2.98 13.79 12.63
C HIS A 132 1.60 14.45 12.49
N PRO A 133 1.49 15.79 12.51
CA PRO A 133 0.22 16.49 12.32
C PRO A 133 -0.49 16.11 11.01
N SER A 134 -1.81 16.09 11.03
CA SER A 134 -2.59 15.79 9.82
C SER A 134 -2.41 16.89 8.76
N GLU A 135 -2.09 16.48 7.53
CA GLU A 135 -1.97 17.39 6.39
C GLU A 135 -2.45 16.73 5.08
N LEU A 136 -2.62 17.55 4.04
CA LEU A 136 -2.89 17.09 2.68
C LEU A 136 -1.61 17.20 1.86
N VAL A 137 -1.19 16.10 1.25
CA VAL A 137 -0.05 16.05 0.34
C VAL A 137 -0.58 16.01 -1.08
N ALA A 138 -0.12 16.93 -1.93
CA ALA A 138 -0.46 16.99 -3.34
C ALA A 138 0.75 16.59 -4.20
N LEU A 139 0.58 15.55 -5.02
CA LEU A 139 1.57 15.07 -5.99
C LEU A 139 1.14 15.53 -7.38
N ALA A 140 2.01 16.24 -8.09
CA ALA A 140 1.79 16.59 -9.50
C ALA A 140 2.17 15.42 -10.39
N VAL A 141 1.28 15.03 -11.30
CA VAL A 141 1.52 14.01 -12.32
C VAL A 141 1.85 14.74 -13.62
N GLN A 142 3.05 14.50 -14.16
CA GLN A 142 3.54 15.05 -15.42
C GLN A 142 3.53 13.98 -16.51
#